data_AF-Q6EB08-F1
#
_entry.id   AF-Q6EB08-F1
#
_cell.length_a   1.000
_cell.length_b   1.000
_cell.length_c   1.000
_cell.angle_alpha   90.00
_cell.angle_beta   90.00
_cell.angle_gamma   90.00
#
_symmetry.space_group_name_H-M   'P 1'
#
loop_
_entity.id
_entity.type
_entity.pdbx_description
1 polymer ?
#
loop_
_entity_poly.entity_id
_entity_poly.type
_entity_poly.pdbx_seq_one_letter_code
_entity_poly.pdbx_strand_id
1 'polypeptide(L)'
;KIYQQTIQIFPQLKYPSLETCGDYEQALRYKFHLSYMLGEVLIKADKTWHKGSGFKLKNDIKKANKEFQIFREIFKEFDQINSSILEGLINNKQLFLKEFPRIKNILKIHQDYKAILDNIFHNFNYFIQNFDLIEEWLLSDDFNERYKKGSHPYPSLLDPKKLNDENEKINYKNIPAELAWEMNLPLPDRYEFIMVLKGCSGHTAFSYFLLWSGYSPSIFRTCNLALKDPNVYYINKYQDLIFFWNYKNILVFEHGMEPKHQDGLKLFYLVLLNKDIYILTRDPLSRLKTRIFL
;
A
#
# COMPACT_ATOMS: atom_id res chain seq x y z
N LYS A 1 -23.66 1.05 -27.90
CA LYS A 1 -23.16 0.39 -29.14
C LYS A 1 -22.60 1.40 -30.13
N ILE A 2 -23.37 2.41 -30.53
CA ILE A 2 -22.93 3.47 -31.47
C ILE A 2 -21.67 4.19 -30.97
N TYR A 3 -21.68 4.70 -29.72
CA TYR A 3 -20.51 5.38 -29.15
C TYR A 3 -19.20 4.57 -29.24
N GLN A 4 -19.24 3.28 -28.89
CA GLN A 4 -18.06 2.40 -28.92
C GLN A 4 -17.51 2.20 -30.34
N GLN A 5 -18.37 2.17 -31.37
CA GLN A 5 -17.97 2.11 -32.77
C GLN A 5 -17.41 3.46 -33.25
N THR A 6 -18.04 4.57 -32.82
CA THR A 6 -17.61 5.92 -33.16
C THR A 6 -16.21 6.24 -32.63
N ILE A 7 -15.88 5.85 -31.39
CA ILE A 7 -14.54 6.11 -30.81
C ILE A 7 -13.45 5.18 -31.37
N GLN A 8 -13.81 4.04 -31.97
CA GLN A 8 -12.83 3.20 -32.70
C GLN A 8 -12.38 3.88 -33.99
N ILE A 9 -13.29 4.57 -34.68
CA ILE A 9 -12.99 5.31 -35.91
C ILE A 9 -12.40 6.70 -35.58
N PHE A 10 -12.86 7.32 -34.50
CA PHE A 10 -12.45 8.65 -34.05
C PHE A 10 -12.03 8.65 -32.57
N PRO A 11 -10.80 8.21 -32.24
CA PRO A 11 -10.32 8.14 -30.86
C PRO A 11 -10.38 9.46 -30.10
N GLN A 12 -10.30 10.60 -30.80
CA GLN A 12 -10.39 11.95 -30.24
C GLN A 12 -11.78 12.30 -29.68
N LEU A 13 -12.83 11.57 -30.05
CA LEU A 13 -14.19 11.74 -29.52
C LEU A 13 -14.41 10.94 -28.22
N LYS A 14 -13.39 10.21 -27.75
CA LYS A 14 -13.46 9.48 -26.49
C LYS A 14 -13.60 10.48 -25.35
N TYR A 15 -14.73 10.41 -24.63
CA TYR A 15 -14.90 11.14 -23.39
C TYR A 15 -13.78 10.78 -22.41
N PRO A 16 -13.29 11.76 -21.62
CA PRO A 16 -12.31 11.48 -20.59
C PRO A 16 -12.95 10.59 -19.50
N SER A 17 -12.13 9.94 -18.67
CA SER A 17 -12.68 9.08 -17.61
C SER A 17 -13.48 9.93 -16.62
N LEU A 18 -14.52 9.34 -16.00
CA LEU A 18 -15.36 10.07 -15.05
C LEU A 18 -14.54 10.67 -13.90
N GLU A 19 -13.46 10.00 -13.50
CA GLU A 19 -12.51 10.45 -12.48
C GLU A 19 -11.85 11.80 -12.79
N THR A 20 -11.76 12.17 -14.06
CA THR A 20 -11.17 13.46 -14.49
C THR A 20 -12.16 14.63 -14.45
N CYS A 21 -13.45 14.36 -14.23
CA CYS A 21 -14.45 15.40 -14.08
C CYS A 21 -14.23 16.14 -12.76
N GLY A 22 -14.24 17.48 -12.78
CA GLY A 22 -13.99 18.30 -11.58
C GLY A 22 -15.00 18.14 -10.45
N ASP A 23 -16.20 17.62 -10.74
CA ASP A 23 -17.28 17.33 -9.80
C ASP A 23 -17.35 15.84 -9.40
N TYR A 24 -16.40 15.00 -9.84
CA TYR A 24 -16.40 13.56 -9.61
C TYR A 24 -16.48 13.18 -8.13
N GLU A 25 -15.64 13.78 -7.29
CA GLU A 25 -15.65 13.53 -5.84
C GLU A 25 -17.00 13.93 -5.22
N GLN A 26 -17.58 15.05 -5.66
CA GLN A 26 -18.89 15.49 -5.17
C GLN A 26 -19.98 14.50 -5.58
N ALA A 27 -19.95 14.00 -6.82
CA ALA A 27 -20.86 12.97 -7.30
C ALA A 27 -20.78 11.67 -6.48
N LEU A 28 -19.57 11.27 -6.07
CA LEU A 28 -19.39 10.14 -5.15
C LEU A 28 -19.96 10.45 -3.76
N ARG A 29 -19.69 11.63 -3.20
CA ARG A 29 -20.24 12.07 -1.89
C ARG A 29 -21.77 12.06 -1.88
N TYR A 30 -22.42 12.47 -2.98
CA TYR A 30 -23.88 12.47 -3.07
C TYR A 30 -24.51 11.09 -2.89
N LYS A 31 -23.80 10.00 -3.22
CA LYS A 31 -24.29 8.63 -2.98
C LYS A 31 -24.51 8.32 -1.50
N PHE A 32 -23.86 9.07 -0.63
CA PHE A 32 -23.99 8.94 0.82
C PHE A 32 -25.00 9.94 1.43
N HIS A 33 -25.63 10.79 0.61
CA HIS A 33 -26.67 11.69 1.09
C HIS A 33 -27.97 10.92 1.36
N LEU A 34 -28.72 11.35 2.38
CA LEU A 34 -29.97 10.68 2.76
C LEU A 34 -30.97 10.61 1.60
N SER A 35 -31.13 11.70 0.85
CA SER A 35 -32.04 11.73 -0.31
C SER A 35 -31.67 10.72 -1.39
N TYR A 36 -30.37 10.51 -1.65
CA TYR A 36 -29.91 9.52 -2.61
C TYR A 36 -30.26 8.11 -2.15
N MET A 37 -29.92 7.75 -0.91
CA MET A 37 -30.21 6.43 -0.36
C MET A 37 -31.73 6.14 -0.32
N LEU A 38 -32.54 7.14 0.05
CA LEU A 38 -33.99 7.02 0.01
C LEU A 38 -34.49 6.84 -1.42
N GLY A 39 -33.92 7.57 -2.39
CA GLY A 39 -34.20 7.39 -3.81
C GLY A 39 -33.93 5.97 -4.29
N GLU A 40 -32.79 5.38 -3.91
CA GLU A 40 -32.48 3.98 -4.23
C GLU A 40 -33.50 3.00 -3.63
N VAL A 41 -33.91 3.22 -2.38
CA VAL A 41 -34.94 2.42 -1.71
C VAL A 41 -36.28 2.53 -2.45
N LEU A 42 -36.70 3.74 -2.81
CA LEU A 42 -37.96 3.98 -3.52
C LEU A 42 -37.96 3.35 -4.92
N ILE A 43 -36.89 3.54 -5.69
CA ILE A 43 -36.74 2.92 -7.02
C ILE A 43 -36.76 1.40 -6.92
N LYS A 44 -36.08 0.82 -5.92
CA LYS A 44 -36.08 -0.63 -5.70
C LYS A 44 -37.46 -1.14 -5.29
N ALA A 45 -38.17 -0.40 -4.43
CA ALA A 45 -39.51 -0.74 -4.00
C ALA A 45 -40.49 -0.72 -5.18
N ASP A 46 -40.47 0.33 -6.00
CA ASP A 46 -41.30 0.45 -7.20
C ASP A 46 -41.09 -0.71 -8.19
N LYS A 47 -39.84 -1.00 -8.54
CA LYS A 47 -39.49 -2.13 -9.44
C LYS A 47 -39.96 -3.49 -8.93
N THR A 48 -40.11 -3.66 -7.63
CA THR A 48 -40.51 -4.93 -7.00
C THR A 48 -41.88 -4.86 -6.33
N TRP A 49 -42.68 -3.86 -6.67
CA TRP A 49 -43.98 -3.60 -6.06
C TRP A 49 -44.91 -4.82 -6.14
N HIS A 50 -44.99 -5.42 -7.34
CA HIS A 50 -45.75 -6.64 -7.62
C HIS A 50 -45.29 -7.87 -6.82
N LYS A 51 -44.11 -7.82 -6.18
CA LYS A 51 -43.58 -8.87 -5.29
C LYS A 51 -43.78 -8.55 -3.81
N GLY A 52 -44.61 -7.55 -3.48
CA GLY A 52 -44.94 -7.17 -2.10
C GLY A 52 -43.89 -6.30 -1.40
N SER A 53 -43.02 -5.63 -2.13
CA SER A 53 -42.00 -4.72 -1.56
C SER A 53 -42.59 -3.55 -0.79
N GLY A 54 -43.80 -3.09 -1.15
CA GLY A 54 -44.51 -2.00 -0.46
C GLY A 54 -44.69 -2.25 1.04
N PHE A 55 -44.86 -3.51 1.46
CA PHE A 55 -44.96 -3.89 2.88
C PHE A 55 -43.63 -3.75 3.64
N LYS A 56 -42.49 -3.82 2.94
CA LYS A 56 -41.14 -3.70 3.52
C LYS A 56 -40.60 -2.27 3.48
N LEU A 57 -41.22 -1.38 2.71
CA LEU A 57 -40.74 -0.01 2.46
C LEU A 57 -40.44 0.76 3.75
N LYS A 58 -41.32 0.69 4.76
CA LYS A 58 -41.09 1.36 6.05
C LYS A 58 -39.81 0.87 6.74
N ASN A 59 -39.55 -0.43 6.70
CA ASN A 59 -38.35 -1.03 7.29
C ASN A 59 -37.09 -0.68 6.49
N ASP A 60 -37.19 -0.68 5.16
CA ASP A 60 -36.08 -0.30 4.27
C ASP A 60 -35.70 1.18 4.43
N ILE A 61 -36.68 2.08 4.55
CA ILE A 61 -36.46 3.50 4.89
C ILE A 61 -35.78 3.63 6.27
N LYS A 62 -36.25 2.88 7.28
CA LYS A 62 -35.63 2.86 8.61
C LYS A 62 -34.18 2.38 8.55
N LYS A 63 -33.89 1.38 7.71
CA LYS A 63 -32.54 0.86 7.48
C LYS A 63 -31.66 1.91 6.80
N ALA A 64 -32.11 2.54 5.71
CA ALA A 64 -31.39 3.60 5.02
C ALA A 64 -31.06 4.78 5.94
N ASN A 65 -32.01 5.17 6.80
CA ASN A 65 -31.76 6.20 7.82
C ASN A 65 -30.65 5.81 8.80
N LYS A 66 -30.58 4.54 9.23
CA LYS A 66 -29.49 4.06 10.11
C LYS A 66 -28.14 4.07 9.38
N GLU A 67 -28.10 3.56 8.15
CA GLU A 67 -26.89 3.59 7.31
C GLU A 67 -26.39 5.02 7.12
N PHE A 68 -27.30 5.96 6.82
CA PHE A 68 -26.98 7.38 6.70
C PHE A 68 -26.34 7.95 7.98
N GLN A 69 -26.84 7.61 9.17
CA GLN A 69 -26.22 8.10 10.42
C GLN A 69 -24.79 7.58 10.58
N ILE A 70 -24.51 6.33 10.21
CA ILE A 70 -23.16 5.75 10.26
C ILE A 70 -22.21 6.52 9.33
N PHE A 71 -22.60 6.74 8.07
CA PHE A 71 -21.76 7.50 7.14
C PHE A 71 -21.59 8.95 7.57
N ARG A 72 -22.66 9.59 8.07
CA ARG A 72 -22.59 10.95 8.61
C ARG A 72 -21.64 11.05 9.80
N GLU A 73 -21.57 10.02 10.63
CA GLU A 73 -20.66 9.95 11.77
C GLU A 73 -19.20 9.87 11.31
N ILE A 74 -18.86 8.93 10.42
CA ILE A 74 -17.51 8.86 9.83
C ILE A 74 -17.13 10.17 9.15
N PHE A 75 -18.02 10.75 8.34
CA PHE A 75 -17.71 11.96 7.60
C PHE A 75 -17.55 13.21 8.47
N LYS A 76 -17.98 13.15 9.73
CA LYS A 76 -17.69 14.18 10.74
C LYS A 76 -16.38 13.93 11.48
N GLU A 77 -16.01 12.68 11.67
CA GLU A 77 -14.79 12.31 12.39
C GLU A 77 -13.53 12.47 11.53
N PHE A 78 -13.66 12.42 10.19
CA PHE A 78 -12.53 12.50 9.27
C PHE A 78 -12.70 13.62 8.24
N ASP A 79 -11.93 14.69 8.40
CA ASP A 79 -11.97 15.87 7.52
C ASP A 79 -11.38 15.62 6.12
N GLN A 80 -10.56 14.56 5.96
CA GLN A 80 -9.85 14.25 4.72
C GLN A 80 -10.46 13.05 3.99
N ILE A 81 -11.65 13.25 3.42
CA ILE A 81 -12.29 12.25 2.56
C ILE A 81 -12.13 12.65 1.10
N ASN A 82 -11.31 11.90 0.40
CA ASN A 82 -11.07 12.05 -1.03
C ASN A 82 -11.90 11.02 -1.85
N SER A 83 -11.77 11.07 -3.17
CA SER A 83 -12.46 10.14 -4.09
C SER A 83 -12.14 8.67 -3.84
N SER A 84 -10.89 8.30 -3.55
CA SER A 84 -10.50 6.89 -3.37
C SER A 84 -11.12 6.26 -2.12
N ILE A 85 -11.23 7.01 -1.03
CA ILE A 85 -11.93 6.57 0.20
C ILE A 85 -13.42 6.38 -0.10
N LEU A 86 -14.04 7.32 -0.82
CA LEU A 86 -15.46 7.24 -1.18
C LEU A 86 -15.75 6.03 -2.07
N GLU A 87 -14.89 5.75 -3.04
CA GLU A 87 -14.98 4.54 -3.86
C GLU A 87 -14.81 3.27 -3.02
N GLY A 88 -13.82 3.25 -2.12
CA GLY A 88 -13.64 2.14 -1.18
C GLY A 88 -14.87 1.88 -0.32
N LEU A 89 -15.52 2.94 0.17
CA LEU A 89 -16.77 2.84 0.93
C LEU A 89 -17.95 2.37 0.07
N ILE A 90 -18.07 2.84 -1.18
CA ILE A 90 -19.12 2.40 -2.11
C ILE A 90 -18.95 0.91 -2.41
N ASN A 91 -17.74 0.50 -2.78
CA ASN A 91 -17.43 -0.87 -3.19
C ASN A 91 -17.58 -1.86 -2.03
N ASN A 92 -17.28 -1.44 -0.80
CA ASN A 92 -17.33 -2.30 0.37
C ASN A 92 -18.47 -1.95 1.34
N LYS A 93 -19.51 -1.25 0.88
CA LYS A 93 -20.59 -0.70 1.73
C LYS A 93 -21.14 -1.69 2.75
N GLN A 94 -21.43 -2.92 2.33
CA GLN A 94 -22.03 -3.93 3.22
C GLN A 94 -21.06 -4.42 4.30
N LEU A 95 -19.80 -4.70 3.93
CA LEU A 95 -18.77 -5.10 4.90
C LEU A 95 -18.48 -3.96 5.87
N PHE A 96 -18.31 -2.74 5.35
CA PHE A 96 -18.07 -1.56 6.17
C PHE A 96 -19.19 -1.34 7.20
N LEU A 97 -20.46 -1.39 6.79
CA LEU A 97 -21.59 -1.23 7.72
C LEU A 97 -21.66 -2.33 8.78
N LYS A 98 -21.27 -3.57 8.43
CA LYS A 98 -21.23 -4.71 9.35
C LYS A 98 -20.12 -4.54 10.39
N GLU A 99 -18.94 -4.13 9.97
CA GLU A 99 -17.75 -4.02 10.82
C GLU A 99 -17.56 -2.62 11.42
N PHE A 100 -18.46 -1.67 11.15
CA PHE A 100 -18.33 -0.27 11.56
C PHE A 100 -17.96 -0.07 13.05
N PRO A 101 -18.59 -0.76 14.04
CA PRO A 101 -18.21 -0.60 15.45
C PRO A 101 -16.76 -0.98 15.73
N ARG A 102 -16.26 -2.04 15.09
CA ARG A 102 -14.87 -2.52 15.22
C ARG A 102 -13.90 -1.57 14.53
N ILE A 103 -14.22 -1.13 13.32
CA ILE A 103 -13.44 -0.12 12.58
C ILE A 103 -13.35 1.17 13.41
N LYS A 104 -14.47 1.65 13.94
CA LYS A 104 -14.50 2.85 14.79
C LYS A 104 -13.60 2.69 16.02
N ASN A 105 -13.61 1.51 16.64
CA ASN A 105 -12.75 1.22 17.78
C ASN A 105 -11.26 1.31 17.39
N ILE A 106 -10.84 0.69 16.27
CA ILE A 106 -9.47 0.80 15.75
C ILE A 106 -9.07 2.26 15.52
N LEU A 107 -9.89 3.02 14.81
CA LEU A 107 -9.59 4.42 14.50
C LEU A 107 -9.46 5.26 15.79
N LYS A 108 -10.28 4.98 16.82
CA LYS A 108 -10.18 5.63 18.12
C LYS A 108 -8.92 5.22 18.90
N ILE A 109 -8.54 3.94 18.88
CA ILE A 109 -7.33 3.45 19.56
C ILE A 109 -6.08 4.10 19.00
N HIS A 110 -6.05 4.36 17.68
CA HIS A 110 -4.92 4.97 16.99
C HIS A 110 -5.13 6.45 16.64
N GLN A 111 -6.08 7.13 17.27
CA GLN A 111 -6.42 8.54 16.99
C GLN A 111 -5.22 9.49 17.14
N ASP A 112 -4.27 9.14 18.00
CA ASP A 112 -3.05 9.90 18.29
C ASP A 112 -1.87 9.54 17.37
N TYR A 113 -2.00 8.50 16.55
CA TYR A 113 -0.95 8.00 15.68
C TYR A 113 -1.28 8.27 14.21
N LYS A 114 -1.09 9.51 13.79
CA LYS A 114 -1.46 9.99 12.45
C LYS A 114 -0.93 9.11 11.30
N ALA A 115 0.32 8.63 11.39
CA ALA A 115 0.93 7.85 10.31
C ALA A 115 0.19 6.54 9.99
N ILE A 116 -0.36 5.84 11.00
CA ILE A 116 -1.16 4.64 10.73
C ILE A 116 -2.55 4.98 10.21
N LEU A 117 -3.17 6.08 10.68
CA LEU A 117 -4.45 6.55 10.15
C LEU A 117 -4.32 6.91 8.67
N ASP A 118 -3.29 7.66 8.30
CA ASP A 118 -2.99 8.03 6.92
C ASP A 118 -2.81 6.76 6.06
N ASN A 119 -2.09 5.74 6.57
CA ASN A 119 -1.92 4.46 5.88
C ASN A 119 -3.26 3.70 5.70
N ILE A 120 -4.11 3.63 6.75
CA ILE A 120 -5.44 3.02 6.68
C ILE A 120 -6.30 3.69 5.62
N PHE A 121 -6.35 5.03 5.61
CA PHE A 121 -7.20 5.77 4.68
C PHE A 121 -6.68 5.73 3.24
N HIS A 122 -5.36 5.78 3.06
CA HIS A 122 -4.76 5.61 1.73
C HIS A 122 -5.08 4.23 1.14
N ASN A 123 -5.04 3.19 1.98
CA ASN A 123 -5.28 1.80 1.58
C ASN A 123 -6.67 1.29 1.96
N PHE A 124 -7.67 2.18 2.05
CA PHE A 124 -8.96 1.87 2.71
C PHE A 124 -9.71 0.69 2.09
N ASN A 125 -9.68 0.56 0.76
CA ASN A 125 -10.32 -0.58 0.08
C ASN A 125 -9.70 -1.91 0.53
N TYR A 126 -8.36 -1.99 0.59
CA TYR A 126 -7.67 -3.19 1.06
C TYR A 126 -7.90 -3.42 2.56
N PHE A 127 -7.92 -2.34 3.35
CA PHE A 127 -8.21 -2.37 4.78
C PHE A 127 -9.54 -3.04 5.08
N ILE A 128 -10.63 -2.64 4.40
CA ILE A 128 -11.95 -3.23 4.64
C ILE A 128 -12.02 -4.69 4.18
N GLN A 129 -11.38 -5.03 3.06
CA GLN A 129 -11.41 -6.40 2.53
C GLN A 129 -10.65 -7.40 3.41
N ASN A 130 -9.66 -6.93 4.18
CA ASN A 130 -8.81 -7.76 5.03
C ASN A 130 -8.89 -7.34 6.51
N PHE A 131 -10.04 -6.78 6.90
CA PHE A 131 -10.19 -6.09 8.19
C PHE A 131 -9.87 -6.98 9.39
N ASP A 132 -10.30 -8.24 9.41
CA ASP A 132 -10.05 -9.13 10.55
C ASP A 132 -8.54 -9.32 10.83
N LEU A 133 -7.74 -9.49 9.77
CA LEU A 133 -6.28 -9.67 9.87
C LEU A 133 -5.59 -8.37 10.31
N ILE A 134 -6.04 -7.24 9.76
CA ILE A 134 -5.47 -5.94 10.09
C ILE A 134 -5.85 -5.51 11.51
N GLU A 135 -7.08 -5.77 11.94
CA GLU A 135 -7.52 -5.51 13.31
C GLU A 135 -6.68 -6.31 14.31
N GLU A 136 -6.48 -7.61 14.08
CA GLU A 136 -5.63 -8.46 14.93
C GLU A 136 -4.22 -7.88 15.06
N TRP A 137 -3.63 -7.46 13.94
CA TRP A 137 -2.30 -6.88 13.90
C TRP A 137 -2.22 -5.54 14.65
N LEU A 138 -3.13 -4.60 14.37
CA LEU A 138 -3.10 -3.26 14.94
C LEU A 138 -3.39 -3.24 16.46
N LEU A 139 -4.09 -4.26 16.96
CA LEU A 139 -4.33 -4.47 18.39
C LEU A 139 -3.20 -5.23 19.10
N SER A 140 -2.20 -5.73 18.38
CA SER A 140 -1.15 -6.57 18.96
C SER A 140 -0.10 -5.77 19.73
N ASP A 141 0.49 -6.41 20.74
CA ASP A 141 1.63 -5.86 21.49
C ASP A 141 2.86 -5.65 20.58
N ASP A 142 3.06 -6.52 19.58
CA ASP A 142 4.18 -6.42 18.65
C ASP A 142 4.06 -5.19 17.75
N PHE A 143 2.86 -4.86 17.26
CA PHE A 143 2.63 -3.59 16.56
C PHE A 143 2.89 -2.39 17.49
N ASN A 144 2.40 -2.46 18.73
CA ASN A 144 2.57 -1.38 19.69
C ASN A 144 4.04 -1.09 19.99
N GLU A 145 4.83 -2.11 20.30
CA GLU A 145 6.26 -1.96 20.62
C GLU A 145 7.09 -1.54 19.40
N ARG A 146 6.80 -2.10 18.21
CA ARG A 146 7.57 -1.79 16.98
C ARG A 146 7.26 -0.43 16.39
N TYR A 147 5.99 -0.04 16.39
CA TYR A 147 5.53 1.11 15.62
C TYR A 147 4.96 2.22 16.50
N LYS A 148 3.98 1.91 17.36
CA LYS A 148 3.21 2.93 18.07
C LYS A 148 4.02 3.65 19.15
N LYS A 149 4.72 2.92 20.02
CA LYS A 149 5.48 3.45 21.16
C LYS A 149 6.54 4.48 20.75
N GLY A 150 7.21 4.21 19.62
CA GLY A 150 8.21 5.10 19.03
C GLY A 150 7.65 6.12 18.03
N SER A 151 6.33 6.13 17.80
CA SER A 151 5.69 6.95 16.74
C SER A 151 6.38 6.79 15.38
N HIS A 152 6.65 5.54 15.01
CA HIS A 152 7.38 5.22 13.77
C HIS A 152 6.70 5.89 12.56
N PRO A 153 7.43 6.55 11.66
CA PRO A 153 6.81 7.36 10.60
C PRO A 153 6.10 6.54 9.51
N TYR A 154 6.48 5.27 9.35
CA TYR A 154 5.93 4.37 8.32
C TYR A 154 5.44 3.06 8.94
N PRO A 155 4.36 3.06 9.73
CA PRO A 155 3.83 1.84 10.33
C PRO A 155 3.25 0.91 9.28
N SER A 156 3.57 -0.37 9.39
CA SER A 156 3.07 -1.39 8.49
C SER A 156 1.61 -1.72 8.77
N LEU A 157 0.79 -1.85 7.72
CA LEU A 157 -0.63 -2.18 7.84
C LEU A 157 -0.89 -3.68 8.14
N LEU A 158 0.10 -4.54 7.90
CA LEU A 158 0.03 -5.98 8.13
C LEU A 158 1.24 -6.44 8.96
N ASP A 159 1.11 -7.58 9.62
CA ASP A 159 2.20 -8.19 10.40
C ASP A 159 3.34 -8.69 9.48
N PRO A 160 4.52 -8.04 9.49
CA PRO A 160 5.63 -8.44 8.63
C PRO A 160 6.15 -9.86 8.90
N LYS A 161 6.00 -10.38 10.13
CA LYS A 161 6.46 -11.74 10.45
C LYS A 161 5.58 -12.77 9.76
N LYS A 162 4.26 -12.66 9.90
CA LYS A 162 3.30 -13.55 9.22
C LYS A 162 3.46 -13.50 7.70
N LEU A 163 3.71 -12.32 7.13
CA LEU A 163 3.90 -12.17 5.69
C LEU A 163 5.09 -12.98 5.10
N ASN A 164 6.08 -13.35 5.92
CA ASN A 164 7.19 -14.18 5.50
C ASN A 164 6.88 -15.68 5.48
N ASP A 165 5.76 -16.12 6.07
CA ASP A 165 5.32 -17.51 6.04
C ASP A 165 4.48 -17.78 4.79
N GLU A 166 4.91 -18.75 3.98
CA GLU A 166 4.22 -19.11 2.74
C GLU A 166 2.88 -19.83 2.98
N ASN A 167 2.67 -20.36 4.19
CA ASN A 167 1.44 -21.04 4.57
C ASN A 167 0.32 -20.05 4.95
N GLU A 168 0.68 -18.80 5.21
CA GLU A 168 -0.30 -17.75 5.49
C GLU A 168 -1.11 -17.43 4.24
N LYS A 169 -2.41 -17.19 4.44
CA LYS A 169 -3.33 -16.86 3.34
C LYS A 169 -2.90 -15.60 2.59
N ILE A 170 -2.32 -14.64 3.31
CA ILE A 170 -1.76 -13.40 2.78
C ILE A 170 -0.28 -13.38 3.15
N ASN A 171 0.59 -13.30 2.16
CA ASN A 171 2.04 -13.32 2.32
C ASN A 171 2.73 -12.56 1.19
N TYR A 172 4.05 -12.35 1.29
CA TYR A 172 4.78 -11.54 0.31
C TYR A 172 4.65 -12.05 -1.14
N LYS A 173 4.43 -13.34 -1.39
CA LYS A 173 4.27 -13.87 -2.75
C LYS A 173 2.94 -13.49 -3.41
N ASN A 174 1.93 -13.13 -2.62
CA ASN A 174 0.60 -12.82 -3.14
C ASN A 174 0.19 -11.34 -3.01
N ILE A 175 0.99 -10.52 -2.33
CA ILE A 175 0.83 -9.07 -2.32
C ILE A 175 1.67 -8.47 -3.46
N PRO A 176 1.07 -7.66 -4.37
CA PRO A 176 1.83 -6.88 -5.36
C PRO A 176 2.81 -5.92 -4.69
N ALA A 177 4.00 -5.76 -5.26
CA ALA A 177 5.06 -4.95 -4.68
C ALA A 177 4.66 -3.46 -4.52
N GLU A 178 3.89 -2.93 -5.45
CA GLU A 178 3.35 -1.58 -5.44
C GLU A 178 2.44 -1.38 -4.23
N LEU A 179 1.54 -2.34 -3.98
CA LEU A 179 0.63 -2.30 -2.85
C LEU A 179 1.39 -2.49 -1.53
N ALA A 180 2.42 -3.33 -1.50
CA ALA A 180 3.29 -3.49 -0.34
C ALA A 180 3.99 -2.17 0.04
N TRP A 181 4.46 -1.42 -0.96
CA TRP A 181 5.01 -0.08 -0.75
C TRP A 181 3.96 0.89 -0.17
N GLU A 182 2.76 0.95 -0.75
CA GLU A 182 1.70 1.85 -0.26
C GLU A 182 1.25 1.52 1.16
N MET A 183 1.26 0.24 1.54
CA MET A 183 0.90 -0.21 2.89
C MET A 183 2.05 -0.14 3.90
N ASN A 184 3.20 0.43 3.52
CA ASN A 184 4.42 0.50 4.32
C ASN A 184 4.88 -0.88 4.82
N LEU A 185 4.76 -1.92 3.99
CA LEU A 185 5.31 -3.23 4.32
C LEU A 185 6.83 -3.17 4.19
N PRO A 186 7.61 -3.68 5.15
CA PRO A 186 9.04 -3.83 4.93
C PRO A 186 9.32 -4.84 3.82
N LEU A 187 10.53 -4.84 3.28
CA LEU A 187 10.94 -5.89 2.34
C LEU A 187 10.85 -7.28 3.01
N PRO A 188 10.58 -8.35 2.22
CA PRO A 188 10.63 -9.71 2.71
C PRO A 188 11.94 -9.99 3.45
N ASP A 189 11.87 -10.68 4.58
CA ASP A 189 13.03 -11.05 5.40
C ASP A 189 13.75 -12.26 4.80
N ARG A 190 14.29 -12.05 3.59
CA ARG A 190 14.87 -13.06 2.71
C ARG A 190 16.24 -12.66 2.20
N TYR A 191 16.96 -11.84 2.96
CA TYR A 191 18.32 -11.41 2.69
C TYR A 191 19.16 -11.39 3.98
N GLU A 192 20.44 -11.69 3.84
CA GLU A 192 21.36 -11.90 4.96
C GLU A 192 21.85 -10.58 5.56
N PHE A 193 22.30 -9.67 4.69
CA PHE A 193 22.87 -8.38 5.08
C PHE A 193 22.73 -7.36 3.95
N ILE A 194 23.11 -6.12 4.27
CA ILE A 194 23.08 -4.99 3.35
C ILE A 194 24.52 -4.61 3.00
N MET A 195 24.81 -4.48 1.72
CA MET A 195 26.10 -4.03 1.21
C MET A 195 25.99 -2.62 0.64
N VAL A 196 26.81 -1.69 1.14
CA VAL A 196 26.92 -0.34 0.63
C VAL A 196 28.21 -0.21 -0.17
N LEU A 197 28.07 0.09 -1.46
CA LEU A 197 29.17 0.15 -2.42
C LEU A 197 29.64 1.59 -2.63
N LYS A 198 30.95 1.78 -2.71
CA LYS A 198 31.53 3.01 -3.28
C LYS A 198 32.14 2.70 -4.63
N GLY A 199 31.86 3.52 -5.65
CA GLY A 199 32.42 3.33 -7.01
C GLY A 199 33.94 3.15 -7.01
N CYS A 200 34.47 2.31 -7.89
CA CYS A 200 35.89 1.96 -8.00
C CYS A 200 36.52 1.23 -6.78
N SER A 201 35.70 0.62 -5.91
CA SER A 201 36.18 -0.11 -4.72
C SER A 201 36.23 -1.64 -4.86
N GLY A 202 36.19 -2.15 -6.10
CA GLY A 202 36.25 -3.61 -6.35
C GLY A 202 34.92 -4.34 -6.23
N HIS A 203 33.79 -3.64 -6.34
CA HIS A 203 32.44 -4.21 -6.30
C HIS A 203 32.30 -5.47 -7.15
N THR A 204 32.71 -5.42 -8.42
CA THR A 204 32.55 -6.54 -9.35
C THR A 204 33.22 -7.80 -8.85
N ALA A 205 34.45 -7.71 -8.36
CA ALA A 205 35.18 -8.86 -7.84
C ALA A 205 34.50 -9.44 -6.59
N PHE A 206 34.03 -8.58 -5.69
CA PHE A 206 33.30 -9.02 -4.49
C PHE A 206 31.95 -9.68 -4.84
N SER A 207 31.22 -9.16 -5.82
CA SER A 207 29.97 -9.77 -6.30
C SER A 207 30.23 -11.14 -6.92
N TYR A 208 31.31 -11.34 -7.69
CA TYR A 208 31.70 -12.67 -8.16
C TYR A 208 32.07 -13.62 -7.01
N PHE A 209 32.79 -13.14 -6.01
CA PHE A 209 33.09 -13.94 -4.81
C PHE A 209 31.81 -14.41 -4.11
N LEU A 210 30.84 -13.53 -3.91
CA LEU A 210 29.55 -13.89 -3.32
C LEU A 210 28.77 -14.89 -4.19
N LEU A 211 28.72 -14.66 -5.51
CA LEU A 211 28.08 -15.59 -6.44
C LEU A 211 28.67 -17.00 -6.32
N TRP A 212 30.00 -17.11 -6.36
CA TRP A 212 30.69 -18.38 -6.21
C TRP A 212 30.58 -18.99 -4.81
N SER A 213 30.22 -18.18 -3.81
CA SER A 213 29.90 -18.62 -2.45
C SER A 213 28.43 -19.03 -2.27
N GLY A 214 27.65 -19.10 -3.35
CA GLY A 214 26.26 -19.55 -3.35
C GLY A 214 25.22 -18.46 -3.04
N TYR A 215 25.60 -17.18 -3.10
CA TYR A 215 24.64 -16.08 -3.03
C TYR A 215 23.87 -15.90 -4.35
N SER A 216 22.71 -15.28 -4.24
CA SER A 216 21.80 -15.02 -5.35
C SER A 216 22.47 -14.22 -6.47
N PRO A 217 22.22 -14.56 -7.75
CA PRO A 217 22.63 -13.72 -8.88
C PRO A 217 22.01 -12.31 -8.88
N SER A 218 20.99 -12.04 -8.05
CA SER A 218 20.39 -10.71 -7.88
C SER A 218 21.39 -9.63 -7.46
N ILE A 219 22.55 -10.01 -6.93
CA ILE A 219 23.65 -9.08 -6.60
C ILE A 219 24.17 -8.28 -7.80
N PHE A 220 24.09 -8.84 -9.01
CA PHE A 220 24.47 -8.14 -10.25
C PHE A 220 23.32 -7.31 -10.83
N ARG A 221 22.10 -7.49 -10.31
CA ARG A 221 20.94 -6.66 -10.65
C ARG A 221 20.94 -5.37 -9.84
N THR A 222 22.09 -4.91 -9.36
CA THR A 222 22.29 -3.53 -8.88
C THR A 222 21.93 -2.59 -10.02
N CYS A 223 20.71 -2.07 -9.96
CA CYS A 223 20.12 -1.35 -11.05
C CYS A 223 20.80 0.03 -11.11
N ASN A 224 21.34 0.39 -12.28
CA ASN A 224 21.46 1.79 -12.70
C ASN A 224 20.11 2.56 -12.62
N LEU A 225 19.00 1.89 -12.27
CA LEU A 225 17.66 2.43 -12.02
C LEU A 225 17.38 2.80 -10.55
N ALA A 226 18.22 2.37 -9.59
CA ALA A 226 18.12 2.77 -8.18
C ALA A 226 18.33 4.29 -7.95
N LEU A 227 18.75 5.00 -9.01
CA LEU A 227 19.40 6.29 -8.92
C LEU A 227 18.44 7.49 -8.81
N LYS A 228 17.11 7.32 -8.84
CA LYS A 228 16.16 8.46 -8.81
C LYS A 228 14.89 8.26 -7.97
N ASP A 229 14.40 7.03 -7.79
CA ASP A 229 13.10 6.78 -7.16
C ASP A 229 13.15 5.61 -6.14
N PRO A 230 13.01 5.91 -4.83
CA PRO A 230 12.97 4.91 -3.77
C PRO A 230 11.85 3.87 -3.91
N ASN A 231 10.70 4.23 -4.50
CA ASN A 231 9.59 3.30 -4.75
C ASN A 231 10.02 2.25 -5.78
N VAL A 232 10.60 2.68 -6.90
CA VAL A 232 11.11 1.78 -7.94
C VAL A 232 12.18 0.84 -7.38
N TYR A 233 13.07 1.34 -6.52
CA TYR A 233 14.05 0.46 -5.84
C TYR A 233 13.36 -0.59 -4.99
N TYR A 234 12.41 -0.18 -4.13
CA TYR A 234 11.66 -1.09 -3.28
C TYR A 234 10.96 -2.17 -4.11
N ILE A 235 10.22 -1.78 -5.16
CA ILE A 235 9.48 -2.71 -6.02
C ILE A 235 10.42 -3.74 -6.65
N ASN A 236 11.53 -3.29 -7.23
CA ASN A 236 12.49 -4.19 -7.86
C ASN A 236 13.11 -5.17 -6.85
N LYS A 237 13.44 -4.70 -5.64
CA LYS A 237 14.01 -5.57 -4.60
C LYS A 237 13.00 -6.51 -3.98
N TYR A 238 11.77 -6.06 -3.81
CA TYR A 238 10.65 -6.91 -3.41
C TYR A 238 10.49 -8.08 -4.40
N GLN A 239 10.45 -7.78 -5.70
CA GLN A 239 10.34 -8.77 -6.76
C GLN A 239 11.56 -9.71 -6.84
N ASP A 240 12.78 -9.17 -6.74
CA ASP A 240 14.01 -9.98 -6.72
C ASP A 240 14.01 -10.96 -5.54
N LEU A 241 13.63 -10.51 -4.33
CA LEU A 241 13.59 -11.35 -3.14
C LEU A 241 12.55 -12.47 -3.25
N ILE A 242 11.43 -12.21 -3.93
CA ILE A 242 10.42 -13.23 -4.22
C ILE A 242 10.90 -14.22 -5.29
N PHE A 243 11.51 -13.71 -6.36
CA PHE A 243 12.00 -14.55 -7.44
C PHE A 243 13.14 -15.47 -6.97
N PHE A 244 14.02 -14.95 -6.12
CA PHE A 244 15.16 -15.66 -5.55
C PHE A 244 14.92 -16.11 -4.11
N TRP A 245 13.68 -16.45 -3.77
CA TRP A 245 13.27 -16.76 -2.40
C TRP A 245 14.10 -17.85 -1.71
N ASN A 246 14.54 -18.87 -2.47
CA ASN A 246 15.32 -19.99 -1.97
C ASN A 246 16.85 -19.77 -2.04
N TYR A 247 17.30 -18.58 -2.40
CA TYR A 247 18.72 -18.23 -2.46
C TYR A 247 19.12 -17.39 -1.24
N LYS A 248 20.42 -17.38 -0.94
CA LYS A 248 21.01 -16.40 -0.02
C LYS A 248 21.05 -15.05 -0.71
N ASN A 249 20.07 -14.18 -0.46
CA ASN A 249 20.07 -12.84 -1.04
C ASN A 249 20.85 -11.86 -0.16
N ILE A 250 21.29 -10.76 -0.76
CA ILE A 250 21.75 -9.57 -0.07
C ILE A 250 21.09 -8.35 -0.72
N LEU A 251 20.98 -7.26 0.03
CA LEU A 251 20.60 -5.98 -0.54
C LEU A 251 21.86 -5.17 -0.83
N VAL A 252 21.82 -4.41 -1.91
CA VAL A 252 22.96 -3.61 -2.34
C VAL A 252 22.52 -2.17 -2.56
N PHE A 253 23.23 -1.23 -1.94
CA PHE A 253 23.05 0.21 -2.05
C PHE A 253 24.32 0.86 -2.58
N GLU A 254 24.19 1.91 -3.39
CA GLU A 254 25.34 2.71 -3.84
C GLU A 254 25.47 3.96 -2.97
N HIS A 255 26.64 4.14 -2.36
CA HIS A 255 26.88 5.21 -1.41
C HIS A 255 26.68 6.61 -2.03
N GLY A 256 25.73 7.36 -1.46
CA GLY A 256 25.67 8.82 -1.56
C GLY A 256 24.53 9.38 -2.41
N MET A 257 23.44 8.64 -2.65
CA MET A 257 22.39 9.08 -3.59
C MET A 257 20.96 9.07 -3.03
N GLU A 258 20.72 8.51 -1.85
CA GLU A 258 19.37 8.27 -1.31
C GLU A 258 18.69 9.46 -0.57
N PRO A 259 19.38 10.42 0.09
CA PRO A 259 18.69 11.42 0.94
C PRO A 259 17.96 12.57 0.23
N LYS A 260 18.01 12.66 -1.11
CA LYS A 260 17.45 13.83 -1.84
C LYS A 260 16.02 13.63 -2.33
N HIS A 261 15.50 12.41 -2.31
CA HIS A 261 14.10 12.11 -2.67
C HIS A 261 13.22 12.16 -1.42
N GLN A 262 11.99 12.67 -1.54
CA GLN A 262 11.05 12.78 -0.41
C GLN A 262 10.78 11.44 0.27
N ASP A 263 10.78 10.36 -0.51
CA ASP A 263 10.56 8.98 -0.03
C ASP A 263 11.83 8.21 0.36
N GLY A 264 13.00 8.86 0.35
CA GLY A 264 14.27 8.21 0.69
C GLY A 264 14.27 7.68 2.13
N LEU A 265 13.70 8.45 3.07
CA LEU A 265 13.52 8.02 4.46
C LEU A 265 12.59 6.81 4.56
N LYS A 266 11.47 6.81 3.84
CA LYS A 266 10.53 5.69 3.80
C LYS A 266 11.25 4.40 3.43
N LEU A 267 12.01 4.41 2.33
CA LEU A 267 12.77 3.24 1.89
C LEU A 267 13.70 2.71 2.98
N PHE A 268 14.43 3.59 3.68
CA PHE A 268 15.33 3.16 4.75
C PHE A 268 14.59 2.45 5.90
N TYR A 269 13.44 2.96 6.32
CA TYR A 269 12.62 2.28 7.35
C TYR A 269 12.08 0.93 6.89
N LEU A 270 11.74 0.79 5.62
CA LEU A 270 11.23 -0.47 5.07
C LEU A 270 12.33 -1.52 4.82
N VAL A 271 13.60 -1.13 4.89
CA VAL A 271 14.76 -2.01 4.67
C VAL A 271 15.56 -2.30 5.94
N LEU A 272 15.69 -1.35 6.87
CA LEU A 272 16.70 -1.41 7.95
C LEU A 272 16.21 -2.02 9.28
N LEU A 273 15.32 -3.00 9.26
CA LEU A 273 14.64 -3.42 10.49
C LEU A 273 15.48 -4.25 11.49
N ASN A 274 16.62 -4.82 11.09
CA ASN A 274 17.66 -5.44 11.95
C ASN A 274 18.67 -6.20 11.08
N LYS A 275 19.47 -5.51 10.27
CA LYS A 275 20.40 -6.15 9.33
C LYS A 275 21.78 -5.55 9.42
N ASP A 276 22.79 -6.40 9.34
CA ASP A 276 24.18 -5.96 9.29
C ASP A 276 24.42 -5.15 8.02
N ILE A 277 25.18 -4.06 8.16
CA ILE A 277 25.54 -3.17 7.06
C ILE A 277 27.04 -3.25 6.83
N TYR A 278 27.44 -3.77 5.67
CA TYR A 278 28.82 -3.85 5.24
C TYR A 278 29.11 -2.76 4.22
N ILE A 279 30.14 -1.95 4.46
CA ILE A 279 30.53 -0.88 3.54
C ILE A 279 31.81 -1.31 2.81
N LEU A 280 31.72 -1.50 1.50
CA LEU A 280 32.89 -1.81 0.69
C LEU A 280 33.70 -0.53 0.44
N THR A 281 34.79 -0.40 1.17
CA THR A 281 35.71 0.73 1.07
C THR A 281 37.04 0.36 0.41
N ARG A 282 37.64 1.33 -0.26
CA ARG A 282 39.02 1.29 -0.76
C ARG A 282 39.63 2.66 -0.55
N ASP A 283 40.96 2.71 -0.41
CA ASP A 283 41.65 3.99 -0.20
C ASP A 283 41.29 4.99 -1.32
N PRO A 284 41.01 6.27 -0.98
CA PRO A 284 40.52 7.24 -1.96
C PRO A 284 41.47 7.47 -3.13
N LEU A 285 42.79 7.41 -2.91
CA LEU A 285 43.80 7.64 -3.94
C LEU A 285 43.79 6.52 -5.00
N SER A 286 43.70 5.26 -4.58
CA SER A 286 43.56 4.12 -5.49
C SER A 286 42.24 4.15 -6.25
N ARG A 287 41.16 4.59 -5.61
CA ARG A 287 39.88 4.79 -6.31
C ARG A 287 40.00 5.84 -7.42
N LEU A 288 40.67 6.96 -7.15
CA LEU A 288 40.94 8.00 -8.14
C LEU A 288 41.80 7.47 -9.29
N LYS A 289 42.87 6.74 -8.99
CA LYS A 289 43.69 6.08 -10.03
C LYS A 289 42.84 5.20 -10.94
N THR A 290 42.02 4.30 -10.36
CA THR A 290 41.12 3.44 -11.14
C THR A 290 40.15 4.25 -12.01
N ARG A 291 39.68 5.42 -11.56
CA ARG A 291 38.76 6.27 -12.33
C ARG A 291 39.43 7.08 -13.44
N ILE A 292 40.73 7.35 -13.34
CA ILE A 292 41.50 8.11 -14.34
C ILE A 292 42.02 7.19 -15.46
N PHE A 293 42.30 5.92 -15.14
CA PHE A 293 42.87 4.94 -16.07
C PHE A 293 41.85 3.97 -16.69
N LEU A 294 40.55 4.15 -16.43
CA LEU A 294 39.42 3.48 -17.08
C LEU A 294 38.69 4.47 -17.99
#